data_AF-A0A7S3AM40-F1
#
_entry.id   AF-A0A7S3AM40-F1
#
_cell.length_a   1.000
_cell.length_b   1.000
_cell.length_c   1.000
_cell.angle_alpha   90.00
_cell.angle_beta   90.00
_cell.angle_gamma   90.00
#
_symmetry.space_group_name_H-M   'P 1'
#
loop_
_entity.id
_entity.type
_entity.pdbx_description
1 polymer ?
#
loop_
_entity_poly.entity_id
_entity_poly.type
_entity_poly.pdbx_seq_one_letter_code
_entity_poly.pdbx_strand_id
1 'polypeptide(L)'
;AQLLPSPFRGRVPTFWFESPPGGSRPGRSELHPEAASTLVPYAGPSPCMRLELNANCVRHAFKRNGFLINEASPGTMLFVSWARHTGQKLWRMLPNNAIINHFPGSWTLGRKDSLWKILSE
;
A
#
# COMPACT_ATOMS: atom_id res chain seq x y z
N ALA A 1 12.97 7.17 -21.61
CA ALA A 1 11.80 6.55 -20.94
C ALA A 1 11.47 5.25 -21.66
N GLN A 2 11.36 4.14 -20.94
CA GLN A 2 11.10 2.82 -21.51
C GLN A 2 9.71 2.32 -21.07
N LEU A 3 9.01 1.56 -21.90
CA LEU A 3 7.78 0.90 -21.51
C LEU A 3 8.10 -0.48 -20.91
N LEU A 4 7.68 -0.73 -19.67
CA LEU A 4 7.82 -2.04 -19.04
C LEU A 4 6.50 -2.83 -19.15
N PRO A 5 6.55 -4.12 -19.53
CA PRO A 5 5.38 -4.97 -19.57
C PRO A 5 4.77 -5.11 -18.18
N SER A 6 3.44 -5.10 -18.12
CA SER A 6 2.72 -5.25 -16.85
C SER A 6 2.73 -6.71 -16.38
N PRO A 7 2.92 -6.98 -15.07
CA PRO A 7 2.80 -8.32 -14.52
C PRO A 7 1.34 -8.83 -14.46
N PHE A 8 0.36 -7.95 -14.65
CA PHE A 8 -1.06 -8.30 -14.68
C PHE A 8 -1.55 -8.47 -16.11
N ARG A 9 -2.22 -9.60 -16.39
CA ARG A 9 -2.78 -9.95 -17.71
C ARG A 9 -3.79 -8.90 -18.18
N GLY A 10 -3.67 -8.43 -19.42
CA GLY A 10 -4.59 -7.46 -20.03
C GLY A 10 -4.33 -5.99 -19.68
N ARG A 11 -3.22 -5.68 -18.98
CA ARG A 11 -2.86 -4.30 -18.63
C ARG A 11 -1.82 -3.74 -19.58
N VAL A 12 -2.02 -2.48 -19.99
CA VAL A 12 -1.10 -1.74 -20.87
C VAL A 12 0.27 -1.52 -20.22
N PRO A 13 1.38 -1.53 -20.98
CA PRO A 13 2.72 -1.25 -20.48
C PRO A 13 2.81 0.10 -19.76
N THR A 14 3.66 0.19 -18.73
CA THR A 14 3.80 1.42 -17.93
C THR A 14 5.13 2.12 -18.22
N PHE A 15 5.14 3.45 -18.25
CA PHE A 15 6.34 4.25 -18.48
C PHE A 15 7.30 4.19 -17.29
N TRP A 16 8.56 3.89 -17.60
CA TRP A 16 9.69 3.92 -16.69
C TRP A 16 10.58 5.12 -17.01
N PHE A 17 10.92 5.90 -15.97
CA PHE A 17 11.87 7.00 -16.06
C PHE A 17 13.17 6.59 -15.36
N GLU A 18 14.30 6.87 -16.00
CA GLU A 18 15.60 6.76 -15.37
C GLU A 18 15.75 7.86 -14.31
N SER A 19 16.27 7.49 -13.14
CA SER A 19 16.52 8.47 -12.08
C SER A 19 17.82 9.23 -12.37
N PRO A 20 17.90 10.53 -12.04
CA PRO A 20 19.11 11.32 -12.25
C PRO A 20 20.28 10.80 -11.38
N PRO A 21 21.52 10.87 -11.89
CA PRO A 21 22.70 10.37 -11.17
C PRO A 21 22.93 11.19 -9.89
N GLY A 22 23.08 10.51 -8.75
CA GLY A 22 23.34 11.11 -7.44
C GLY A 22 22.14 11.22 -6.49
N GLY A 23 20.93 10.89 -6.95
CA GLY A 23 19.76 10.76 -6.08
C GLY A 23 19.58 9.34 -5.56
N SER A 24 20.12 9.04 -4.38
CA SER A 24 19.86 7.78 -3.67
C SER A 24 18.41 7.72 -3.17
N ARG A 25 17.46 7.47 -4.08
CA ARG A 25 16.23 6.79 -3.69
C ARG A 25 16.54 5.30 -3.62
N PRO A 26 16.08 4.55 -2.60
CA PRO A 26 16.14 3.10 -2.65
C PRO A 26 15.48 2.68 -3.96
N GLY A 27 16.32 2.22 -4.89
CA GLY A 27 15.88 1.93 -6.23
C GLY A 27 14.91 0.77 -6.16
N ARG A 28 13.83 0.81 -6.94
CA ARG A 28 13.04 -0.40 -7.24
C ARG A 28 13.90 -1.52 -7.83
N SER A 29 15.15 -1.21 -8.21
CA SER A 29 16.21 -2.11 -8.65
C SER A 29 16.94 -2.86 -7.51
N GLU A 30 16.58 -2.64 -6.25
CA GLU A 30 16.97 -3.54 -5.14
C GLU A 30 15.89 -4.60 -4.85
N LEU A 31 14.85 -4.69 -5.67
CA LEU A 31 14.26 -6.02 -5.87
C LEU A 31 15.25 -6.77 -6.76
N HIS A 32 16.16 -7.48 -6.11
CA HIS A 32 17.03 -8.50 -6.69
C HIS A 32 16.29 -9.20 -7.85
N PRO A 33 16.93 -9.56 -8.98
CA PRO A 33 16.28 -10.38 -10.02
C PRO A 33 15.67 -11.67 -9.43
N GLU A 34 16.21 -12.13 -8.31
CA GLU A 34 15.68 -13.19 -7.47
C GLU A 34 14.38 -12.83 -6.72
N ALA A 35 14.20 -11.58 -6.30
CA ALA A 35 13.00 -11.04 -5.65
C ALA A 35 11.82 -10.86 -6.62
N ALA A 36 12.09 -10.52 -7.89
CA ALA A 36 11.08 -10.54 -8.95
C ALA A 36 10.71 -11.97 -9.37
N SER A 37 11.68 -12.89 -9.32
CA SER A 37 11.48 -14.34 -9.56
C SER A 37 10.81 -15.07 -8.39
N THR A 38 10.74 -14.47 -7.21
CA THR A 38 10.02 -14.96 -6.01
C THR A 38 8.68 -14.26 -5.78
N LEU A 39 8.21 -13.43 -6.74
CA LEU A 39 6.82 -13.01 -6.77
C LEU A 39 5.96 -14.22 -7.14
N VAL A 40 5.77 -15.11 -6.17
CA VAL A 40 4.78 -16.18 -6.25
C VAL A 40 3.45 -15.48 -6.56
N PRO A 41 2.83 -15.77 -7.71
CA PRO A 41 1.50 -15.26 -7.99
C PRO A 41 0.63 -15.63 -6.81
N TYR A 42 0.03 -14.65 -6.16
CA TYR A 42 -0.89 -14.93 -5.07
C TYR A 42 -2.02 -15.79 -5.64
N ALA A 43 -2.00 -17.09 -5.32
CA ALA A 43 -2.91 -18.09 -5.84
C ALA A 43 -4.24 -18.15 -5.05
N GLY A 44 -4.42 -17.24 -4.11
CA GLY A 44 -5.60 -17.15 -3.26
C GLY A 44 -6.74 -16.33 -3.88
N PRO A 45 -7.88 -16.24 -3.18
CA PRO A 45 -9.02 -15.43 -3.60
C PRO A 45 -8.63 -13.95 -3.62
N SER A 46 -9.12 -13.21 -4.63
CA SER A 46 -8.80 -11.80 -4.84
C SER A 46 -8.74 -11.00 -3.53
N PRO A 47 -7.60 -10.34 -3.23
CA PRO A 47 -7.44 -9.68 -1.95
C PRO A 47 -8.41 -8.51 -1.84
N CYS A 48 -9.00 -8.31 -0.66
CA CYS A 48 -9.89 -7.18 -0.42
C CYS A 48 -9.19 -6.05 0.31
N MET A 49 -9.54 -4.85 -0.11
CA MET A 49 -9.14 -3.60 0.48
C MET A 49 -10.37 -2.91 1.08
N ARG A 50 -10.26 -2.53 2.35
CA ARG A 50 -11.18 -1.55 2.98
C ARG A 50 -10.67 -0.14 2.70
N LEU A 51 -11.56 0.70 2.21
CA LEU A 51 -11.33 2.12 1.93
C LEU A 51 -12.41 2.93 2.63
N GLU A 52 -12.04 3.59 3.74
CA GLU A 52 -12.99 4.35 4.57
C GLU A 52 -13.38 5.70 3.96
N LEU A 53 -12.43 6.36 3.28
CA LEU A 53 -12.65 7.62 2.61
C LEU A 53 -12.63 7.42 1.10
N ASN A 54 -13.57 8.03 0.40
CA ASN A 54 -13.61 7.99 -1.05
C ASN A 54 -12.44 8.79 -1.68
N ALA A 55 -11.26 8.16 -1.76
CA ALA A 55 -10.09 8.65 -2.46
C ALA A 55 -9.97 7.96 -3.82
N ASN A 56 -10.40 8.63 -4.89
CA ASN A 56 -10.48 8.06 -6.24
C ASN A 56 -9.13 7.51 -6.73
N CYS A 57 -8.04 8.26 -6.52
CA CYS A 57 -6.70 7.82 -6.91
C CYS A 57 -6.30 6.52 -6.22
N VAL A 58 -6.57 6.39 -4.92
CA VAL A 58 -6.30 5.19 -4.13
C VAL A 58 -7.18 4.04 -4.61
N ARG A 59 -8.50 4.24 -4.72
CA ARG A 59 -9.43 3.21 -5.21
C ARG A 59 -8.97 2.66 -6.56
N HIS A 60 -8.70 3.52 -7.53
CA HIS A 60 -8.32 3.09 -8.87
C HIS A 60 -6.94 2.42 -8.89
N ALA A 61 -6.00 2.86 -8.06
CA ALA A 61 -4.71 2.17 -7.91
C ALA A 61 -4.92 0.73 -7.43
N PHE A 62 -5.72 0.51 -6.38
CA PHE A 62 -5.96 -0.85 -5.87
C PHE A 62 -6.79 -1.70 -6.84
N LYS A 63 -7.85 -1.17 -7.45
CA LYS A 63 -8.63 -1.88 -8.49
C LYS A 63 -7.75 -2.33 -9.67
N ARG A 64 -6.83 -1.47 -10.14
CA ARG A 64 -5.89 -1.80 -11.23
C ARG A 64 -4.88 -2.90 -10.85
N ASN A 65 -4.73 -3.21 -9.57
CA ASN A 65 -3.87 -4.28 -9.06
C ASN A 65 -4.68 -5.50 -8.56
N GLY A 66 -5.96 -5.61 -8.96
CA GLY A 66 -6.78 -6.81 -8.70
C GLY A 66 -7.43 -6.86 -7.31
N PHE A 67 -7.40 -5.77 -6.53
CA PHE A 67 -8.08 -5.74 -5.25
C PHE A 67 -9.59 -5.50 -5.43
N LEU A 68 -10.37 -6.25 -4.66
CA LEU A 68 -11.78 -5.93 -4.41
C LEU A 68 -11.85 -4.76 -3.42
N ILE A 69 -12.78 -3.83 -3.60
CA ILE A 69 -12.84 -2.61 -2.79
C ILE A 69 -14.14 -2.57 -2.00
N ASN A 70 -14.03 -2.58 -0.66
CA ASN A 70 -15.18 -2.58 0.25
C ASN A 70 -16.18 -3.72 0.02
N GLU A 71 -15.76 -4.79 -0.64
CA GLU A 71 -16.59 -5.97 -0.83
C GLU A 71 -16.42 -6.87 0.39
N ALA A 72 -17.44 -6.87 1.25
CA ALA A 72 -17.58 -7.82 2.34
C ALA A 72 -18.37 -9.03 1.82
N SER A 73 -17.69 -9.97 1.16
CA SER A 73 -18.28 -11.26 0.83
C SER A 73 -17.78 -12.36 1.76
N PRO A 74 -18.59 -13.38 2.06
CA PRO A 74 -18.14 -14.56 2.81
C PRO A 74 -16.91 -15.17 2.12
N GLY A 75 -15.80 -15.31 2.86
CA GLY A 75 -14.53 -15.85 2.33
C GLY A 75 -13.54 -14.79 1.82
N THR A 76 -13.93 -13.52 1.76
CA THR A 76 -13.02 -12.44 1.38
C THR A 76 -12.19 -11.97 2.56
N MET A 77 -10.89 -12.26 2.53
CA MET A 77 -9.95 -11.83 3.56
C MET A 77 -9.56 -10.36 3.34
N LEU A 78 -9.67 -9.55 4.40
CA LEU A 78 -9.17 -8.18 4.39
C LEU A 78 -7.65 -8.20 4.42
N PHE A 79 -7.02 -7.74 3.34
CA PHE A 79 -5.57 -7.64 3.23
C PHE A 79 -5.07 -6.23 3.51
N VAL A 80 -5.81 -5.21 3.07
CA VAL A 80 -5.37 -3.81 3.18
C VAL A 80 -6.49 -2.94 3.72
N SER A 81 -6.17 -2.05 4.65
CA SER A 81 -7.08 -1.01 5.14
C SER A 81 -6.49 0.36 4.85
N TRP A 82 -7.21 1.20 4.12
CA TRP A 82 -6.89 2.60 3.91
C TRP A 82 -7.89 3.48 4.63
N ALA A 83 -7.43 4.07 5.71
CA ALA A 83 -8.22 4.88 6.62
C ALA A 83 -7.76 6.33 6.60
N ARG A 84 -8.67 7.26 6.90
CA ARG A 84 -8.30 8.66 7.18
C ARG A 84 -7.70 8.79 8.58
N HIS A 85 -8.28 8.10 9.55
CA HIS A 85 -7.87 8.11 10.95
C HIS A 85 -7.96 6.68 11.50
N THR A 86 -6.94 6.25 12.25
CA THR A 86 -6.91 4.90 12.83
C THR A 86 -7.05 4.98 14.35
N GLY A 87 -8.23 4.65 14.87
CA GLY A 87 -8.46 4.56 16.30
C GLY A 87 -7.80 3.31 16.92
N GLN A 88 -7.62 3.31 18.24
CA GLN A 88 -7.02 2.18 18.98
C GLN A 88 -7.76 0.85 18.76
N LYS A 89 -9.09 0.90 18.56
CA LYS A 89 -9.91 -0.29 18.32
C LYS A 89 -9.57 -1.00 17.00
N LEU A 90 -9.18 -0.25 15.96
CA LEU A 90 -8.92 -0.81 14.63
C LEU A 90 -7.79 -1.84 14.68
N TRP A 91 -6.71 -1.54 15.40
CA TRP A 91 -5.54 -2.41 15.55
C TRP A 91 -5.86 -3.79 16.15
N ARG A 92 -6.90 -3.88 16.98
CA ARG A 92 -7.34 -5.14 17.59
C ARG A 92 -8.27 -5.97 16.70
N MET A 93 -8.90 -5.32 15.72
CA MET A 93 -9.87 -5.95 14.82
C MET A 93 -9.26 -6.35 13.48
N LEU A 94 -8.03 -5.92 13.19
CA LEU A 94 -7.36 -6.27 11.95
C LEU A 94 -6.94 -7.75 11.99
N PRO A 95 -7.15 -8.49 10.89
CA PRO A 95 -6.60 -9.83 10.76
C PRO A 95 -5.07 -9.80 10.89
N ASN A 96 -4.50 -10.93 11.33
CA ASN A 96 -3.06 -11.11 11.27
C ASN A 96 -2.57 -10.92 9.83
N ASN A 97 -1.49 -10.16 9.67
CA ASN A 97 -0.89 -9.77 8.39
C ASN A 97 -1.68 -8.74 7.55
N ALA A 98 -2.76 -8.16 8.08
CA ALA A 98 -3.41 -7.04 7.39
C ALA A 98 -2.50 -5.80 7.39
N ILE A 99 -2.44 -5.12 6.26
CA ILE A 99 -1.63 -3.93 6.04
C ILE A 99 -2.50 -2.69 6.20
N ILE A 100 -1.97 -1.65 6.86
CA ILE A 100 -2.64 -0.37 7.04
C ILE A 100 -1.73 0.80 6.73
N ASN A 101 -2.30 1.90 6.24
CA ASN A 101 -1.56 3.08 5.78
C ASN A 101 -1.11 4.04 6.89
N HIS A 102 -1.20 3.63 8.16
CA HIS A 102 -0.80 4.43 9.32
C HIS A 102 0.07 3.59 10.24
N PHE A 103 0.88 4.24 11.08
CA PHE A 103 1.51 3.61 12.24
C PHE A 103 0.69 3.90 13.50
N PRO A 104 0.65 2.97 14.48
CA PRO A 104 0.04 3.27 15.78
C PRO A 104 0.81 4.42 16.44
N GLY A 105 0.09 5.43 16.96
CA GLY A 105 0.72 6.57 17.63
C GLY A 105 1.32 7.63 16.70
N SER A 106 1.20 7.51 15.37
CA SER A 106 1.74 8.49 14.42
C SER A 106 1.18 9.91 14.61
N TRP A 107 0.01 10.04 15.22
CA TRP A 107 -0.59 11.33 15.56
C TRP A 107 0.26 12.15 16.54
N THR A 108 1.11 11.52 17.34
CA THR A 108 2.03 12.23 18.24
C THR A 108 3.00 13.12 17.45
N LEU A 109 3.43 12.70 16.26
CA LEU A 109 4.24 13.53 15.36
C LEU A 109 3.38 14.43 14.47
N GLY A 110 2.20 13.98 14.05
CA GLY A 110 1.29 14.77 13.21
C GLY A 110 0.66 15.97 13.92
N ARG A 111 0.62 15.96 15.26
CA ARG A 111 0.11 17.04 16.09
C ARG A 111 1.21 18.03 16.42
N LYS A 112 1.05 19.30 16.02
CA LYS A 112 2.06 20.36 16.22
C LYS A 112 2.45 20.56 17.68
N ASP A 113 1.50 20.47 18.60
CA ASP A 113 1.72 20.61 20.04
C ASP A 113 2.55 19.45 20.61
N SER A 114 2.27 18.22 20.19
CA SER A 114 3.02 17.04 20.61
C SER A 114 4.40 17.00 19.96
N LEU A 115 4.50 17.36 18.68
CA LEU A 115 5.76 17.49 17.97
C LEU A 115 6.68 18.53 18.62
N TRP A 116 6.15 19.71 18.98
CA TRP A 116 6.94 20.74 19.63
C TRP A 116 7.51 20.27 20.97
N LYS A 117 6.73 19.54 21.77
CA LYS A 117 7.21 18.96 23.03
C LYS A 117 8.38 18.00 22.81
N ILE A 118 8.27 17.11 21.82
CA ILE A 118 9.34 16.15 21.48
C ILE A 118 10.59 16.89 21.01
N LEU A 119 10.45 17.97 20.25
CA LEU A 119 11.59 18.75 19.76
C LEU A 119 12.24 19.65 20.82
N SER A 120 11.54 19.91 21.92
CA SER A 120 12.04 20.71 23.04
C SER A 120 12.71 19.89 24.14
N GLU A 121 12.71 18.57 24.01
CA GLU A 121 13.48 17.62 24.84
C GLU A 121 14.90 17.44 24.26
#